data_AF-A0A2W4I6M2-F1
#
_entry.id   AF-A0A2W4I6M2-F1
#
_cell.length_a   1.000
_cell.length_b   1.000
_cell.length_c   1.000
_cell.angle_alpha   90.00
_cell.angle_beta   90.00
_cell.angle_gamma   90.00
#
_symmetry.space_group_name_H-M   'P 1'
#
loop_
_entity.id
_entity.type
_entity.pdbx_description
1 polymer ?
#
loop_
_entity_poly.entity_id
_entity_poly.type
_entity_poly.pdbx_seq_one_letter_code
_entity_poly.pdbx_strand_id
1 'polypeptide(L)'
;MAVKLYSKILVLFVACLGFSLLVNTLTALAYNESGAYAGLEFYGSPQMSREQVEKFLGLHNGSSYKSAVSAVARLKRELKSRRMDANVQIVTGDGSDIYVSVDILGDENEMPCRILQDPHHVNFRSEEPVMLLQKLHERLDSLEAEGRPVSEEFRDGVKYYSDEPCNQIVRELIRHCEPMREELIYLIDHDPNNVRRLCAAELLSWAGDVPDTAARLLPAVDDVDLKVRTTVTRYLFKSLPLLPDDFPFADMVDVYSRDLARPSHEDRSKSLYMLLAILKRRPELVRQVRVLDEKRIQQLKARSLVPSIKLACAQFDKVFTRADVGLTDVIPNLDFLQP
;
A
#
# COMPACT_ATOMS: atom_id res chain seq x y z
N MET A 1 34.75 -19.77 21.01
CA MET A 1 33.62 -20.68 20.70
C MET A 1 32.30 -19.92 20.46
N ALA A 2 31.99 -18.88 21.24
CA ALA A 2 30.78 -18.06 21.09
C ALA A 2 30.60 -17.36 19.72
N VAL A 3 31.70 -16.90 19.08
CA VAL A 3 31.65 -16.21 17.77
C VAL A 3 31.18 -17.13 16.63
N LYS A 4 31.47 -18.43 16.71
CA LYS A 4 31.01 -19.43 15.71
C LYS A 4 29.54 -19.82 15.90
N LEU A 5 28.95 -19.54 17.07
CA LEU A 5 27.53 -19.79 17.33
C LEU A 5 26.66 -18.65 16.79
N TYR A 6 27.10 -17.39 16.97
CA TYR A 6 26.42 -16.21 16.41
C TYR A 6 26.36 -16.20 14.87
N SER A 7 27.45 -16.59 14.21
CA SER A 7 27.47 -16.67 12.73
C SER A 7 26.50 -17.73 12.17
N LYS A 8 26.27 -18.84 12.88
CA LYS A 8 25.32 -19.87 12.46
C LYS A 8 23.87 -19.47 12.70
N ILE A 9 23.59 -18.71 13.76
CA ILE A 9 22.25 -18.17 14.05
C ILE A 9 21.89 -17.08 13.03
N LEU A 10 22.83 -16.19 12.67
CA LEU A 10 22.62 -15.14 11.68
C LEU A 10 22.31 -15.70 10.28
N VAL A 11 23.00 -16.78 9.87
CA VAL A 11 22.73 -17.45 8.59
C VAL A 11 21.37 -18.17 8.59
N LEU A 12 20.94 -18.73 9.73
CA LEU A 12 19.60 -19.30 9.87
C LEU A 12 18.52 -18.21 9.83
N PHE A 13 18.79 -17.05 10.43
CA PHE A 13 17.88 -15.89 10.44
C PHE A 13 17.69 -15.30 9.05
N VAL A 14 18.77 -15.15 8.27
CA VAL A 14 18.69 -14.69 6.86
C VAL A 14 18.01 -15.74 5.97
N ALA A 15 18.20 -17.04 6.24
CA ALA A 15 17.52 -18.10 5.50
C ALA A 15 16.01 -18.18 5.83
N CYS A 16 15.61 -17.96 7.08
CA CYS A 16 14.20 -17.97 7.50
C CYS A 16 13.44 -16.68 7.13
N LEU A 17 14.08 -15.51 7.20
CA LEU A 17 13.53 -14.27 6.62
C LEU A 17 13.46 -14.37 5.10
N GLY A 18 14.48 -14.94 4.45
CA GLY A 18 14.48 -15.21 3.02
C GLY A 18 13.39 -16.19 2.58
N PHE A 19 13.10 -17.22 3.39
CA PHE A 19 12.04 -18.18 3.10
C PHE A 19 10.64 -17.58 3.31
N SER A 20 10.45 -16.73 4.33
CA SER A 20 9.20 -15.99 4.55
C SER A 20 8.97 -14.89 3.49
N LEU A 21 10.05 -14.32 2.94
CA LEU A 21 10.00 -13.41 1.78
C LEU A 21 9.75 -14.13 0.45
N LEU A 22 10.22 -15.38 0.31
CA LEU A 22 9.91 -16.22 -0.85
C LEU A 22 8.46 -16.72 -0.83
N VAL A 23 7.92 -17.04 0.35
CA VAL A 23 6.50 -17.37 0.51
C VAL A 23 5.62 -16.13 0.24
N ASN A 24 6.09 -14.91 0.53
CA ASN A 24 5.41 -13.67 0.15
C ASN A 24 5.60 -13.19 -1.30
N THR A 25 6.22 -14.01 -2.16
CA THR A 25 6.09 -13.89 -3.63
C THR A 25 5.11 -14.90 -4.21
N LEU A 26 4.56 -15.77 -3.36
CA LEU A 26 3.65 -16.86 -3.71
C LEU A 26 2.41 -16.95 -2.81
N THR A 27 2.19 -16.00 -1.91
CA THR A 27 0.83 -15.59 -1.50
C THR A 27 0.18 -14.83 -2.65
N ALA A 28 0.05 -15.53 -3.77
CA ALA A 28 -1.18 -15.48 -4.53
C ALA A 28 -2.27 -15.70 -3.49
N LEU A 29 -2.95 -14.60 -3.15
CA LEU A 29 -4.16 -14.59 -2.36
C LEU A 29 -4.90 -15.90 -2.59
N ALA A 30 -5.28 -16.62 -1.53
CA ALA A 30 -6.38 -17.57 -1.60
C ALA A 30 -7.71 -16.80 -1.79
N TYR A 31 -7.68 -15.77 -2.63
CA TYR A 31 -8.83 -15.18 -3.27
C TYR A 31 -9.42 -16.30 -4.09
N ASN A 32 -10.70 -16.56 -3.85
CA ASN A 32 -11.58 -17.34 -4.69
C ASN A 32 -11.01 -17.44 -6.12
N GLU A 33 -10.50 -18.62 -6.51
CA GLU A 33 -9.91 -18.86 -7.85
C GLU A 33 -10.91 -18.60 -9.00
N SER A 34 -12.10 -18.14 -8.66
CA SER A 34 -13.24 -17.77 -9.49
C SER A 34 -13.16 -16.36 -10.08
N GLY A 35 -11.96 -15.83 -10.31
CA GLY A 35 -11.76 -14.55 -11.01
C GLY A 35 -11.79 -14.67 -12.54
N ALA A 36 -12.49 -13.77 -13.24
CA ALA A 36 -12.54 -13.71 -14.71
C ALA A 36 -11.85 -12.44 -15.22
N TYR A 37 -10.91 -12.59 -16.15
CA TYR A 37 -10.16 -11.47 -16.71
C TYR A 37 -11.10 -10.50 -17.46
N ALA A 38 -11.11 -9.25 -17.04
CA ALA A 38 -11.97 -8.19 -17.56
C ALA A 38 -11.21 -7.09 -18.32
N GLY A 39 -9.88 -7.03 -18.20
CA GLY A 39 -9.09 -6.14 -19.04
C GLY A 39 -7.69 -5.80 -18.52
N LEU A 40 -6.98 -5.03 -19.35
CA LEU A 40 -5.65 -4.49 -19.07
C LEU A 40 -5.77 -3.02 -18.62
N GLU A 41 -5.21 -2.71 -17.47
CA GLU A 41 -4.87 -1.35 -17.09
C GLU A 41 -3.40 -1.11 -17.46
N PHE A 42 -3.14 -0.15 -18.34
CA PHE A 42 -1.80 0.12 -18.85
C PHE A 42 -1.42 1.58 -18.61
N TYR A 43 -0.29 1.79 -17.95
CA TYR A 43 0.27 3.12 -17.71
C TYR A 43 1.74 3.19 -18.08
N GLY A 44 2.01 4.14 -18.98
CA GLY A 44 3.37 4.48 -19.40
C GLY A 44 4.02 3.44 -20.30
N SER A 45 4.58 3.92 -21.41
CA SER A 45 6.02 4.08 -21.65
C SER A 45 6.20 4.32 -23.15
N PRO A 46 7.10 5.21 -23.59
CA PRO A 46 7.42 5.34 -25.01
C PRO A 46 8.02 4.04 -25.60
N GLN A 47 8.49 3.13 -24.75
CA GLN A 47 9.19 1.91 -25.17
C GLN A 47 8.24 0.78 -25.60
N MET A 48 6.98 0.80 -25.16
CA MET A 48 6.04 -0.28 -25.45
C MET A 48 4.59 0.22 -25.46
N SER A 49 3.82 -0.18 -26.46
CA SER A 49 2.41 0.18 -26.58
C SER A 49 1.50 -0.78 -25.80
N ARG A 50 0.29 -0.31 -25.49
CA ARG A 50 -0.76 -1.13 -24.88
C ARG A 50 -1.03 -2.40 -25.69
N GLU A 51 -1.14 -2.27 -27.01
CA GLU A 51 -1.45 -3.37 -27.93
C GLU A 51 -0.34 -4.43 -27.91
N GLN A 52 0.92 -4.01 -27.76
CA GLN A 52 2.04 -4.93 -27.61
C GLN A 52 1.91 -5.71 -26.30
N VAL A 53 1.59 -5.04 -25.18
CA VAL A 53 1.38 -5.71 -23.88
C VAL A 53 0.22 -6.70 -23.94
N GLU A 54 -0.91 -6.31 -24.54
CA GLU A 54 -2.08 -7.18 -24.73
C GLU A 54 -1.71 -8.43 -25.53
N LYS A 55 -0.90 -8.27 -26.59
CA LYS A 55 -0.39 -9.40 -27.39
C LYS A 55 0.49 -10.36 -26.57
N PHE A 56 1.35 -9.86 -25.67
CA PHE A 56 2.18 -10.73 -24.81
C PHE A 56 1.38 -11.43 -23.72
N LEU A 57 0.41 -10.72 -23.13
CA LEU A 57 -0.52 -11.31 -22.17
C LEU A 57 -1.31 -12.44 -22.81
N GLY A 58 -1.78 -12.25 -24.04
CA GLY A 58 -2.54 -13.28 -24.77
C GLY A 58 -3.78 -13.75 -23.99
N LEU A 59 -4.36 -12.85 -23.19
CA LEU A 59 -5.57 -13.10 -22.42
C LEU A 59 -6.78 -12.58 -23.20
N HIS A 60 -7.85 -13.36 -23.19
CA HIS A 60 -9.15 -12.94 -23.70
C HIS A 60 -10.07 -12.63 -22.52
N ASN A 61 -11.04 -11.73 -22.72
CA ASN A 61 -12.05 -11.46 -21.68
C ASN A 61 -12.73 -12.75 -21.23
N GLY A 62 -12.88 -12.94 -19.92
CA GLY A 62 -13.38 -14.17 -19.31
C GLY A 62 -12.31 -15.22 -18.98
N SER A 63 -11.03 -14.98 -19.29
CA SER A 63 -9.95 -15.92 -18.93
C SER A 63 -9.88 -16.14 -17.41
N SER A 64 -9.65 -17.37 -16.98
CA SER A 64 -9.57 -17.72 -15.55
C SER A 64 -8.42 -16.99 -14.83
N TYR A 65 -8.55 -16.85 -13.51
CA TYR A 65 -7.49 -16.34 -12.64
C TYR A 65 -6.16 -17.07 -12.83
N LYS A 66 -6.20 -18.41 -12.89
CA LYS A 66 -4.98 -19.23 -13.12
C LYS A 66 -4.30 -18.92 -14.46
N SER A 67 -5.10 -18.66 -15.51
CA SER A 67 -4.59 -18.21 -16.81
C SER A 67 -3.94 -16.83 -16.71
N ALA A 68 -4.57 -15.89 -15.99
CA ALA A 68 -4.03 -14.56 -15.76
C ALA A 68 -2.70 -14.60 -14.99
N VAL A 69 -2.60 -15.39 -13.92
CA VAL A 69 -1.36 -15.61 -13.16
C VAL A 69 -0.23 -16.11 -14.07
N SER A 70 -0.54 -17.11 -14.90
CA SER A 70 0.44 -17.67 -15.84
C SER A 70 0.89 -16.66 -16.91
N ALA A 71 -0.05 -15.86 -17.43
CA ALA A 71 0.24 -14.80 -18.40
C ALA A 71 1.08 -13.67 -17.80
N VAL A 72 0.76 -13.23 -16.57
CA VAL A 72 1.54 -12.24 -15.83
C VAL A 72 2.97 -12.73 -15.58
N ALA A 73 3.14 -13.98 -15.15
CA ALA A 73 4.47 -14.57 -14.95
C ALA A 73 5.29 -14.64 -16.25
N ARG A 74 4.63 -14.88 -17.40
CA ARG A 74 5.28 -14.82 -18.72
C ARG A 74 5.66 -13.38 -19.10
N LEU A 75 4.74 -12.43 -18.93
CA LEU A 75 4.99 -11.02 -19.23
C LEU A 75 6.16 -10.48 -18.40
N LYS A 76 6.19 -10.74 -17.08
CA LYS A 76 7.30 -10.33 -16.20
C LYS A 76 8.66 -10.85 -16.70
N ARG A 77 8.72 -12.10 -17.16
CA ARG A 77 9.96 -12.67 -17.73
C ARG A 77 10.38 -11.99 -19.04
N GLU A 78 9.41 -11.65 -19.89
CA GLU A 78 9.66 -10.95 -21.15
C GLU A 78 10.12 -9.50 -20.94
N LEU A 79 9.49 -8.77 -20.02
CA LEU A 79 9.93 -7.41 -19.68
C LEU A 79 11.34 -7.42 -19.09
N LYS A 80 11.63 -8.38 -18.20
CA LYS A 80 12.96 -8.58 -17.64
C LYS A 80 14.02 -8.92 -18.71
N SER A 81 13.69 -9.75 -19.69
CA SER A 81 14.63 -10.10 -20.78
C SER A 81 14.98 -8.88 -21.64
N ARG A 82 14.05 -7.93 -21.76
CA ARG A 82 14.20 -6.64 -22.43
C ARG A 82 14.85 -5.56 -21.57
N ARG A 83 15.21 -5.86 -20.32
CA ARG A 83 15.70 -4.88 -19.33
C ARG A 83 14.74 -3.71 -19.12
N MET A 84 13.44 -4.00 -19.16
CA MET A 84 12.40 -3.04 -18.86
C MET A 84 11.92 -3.29 -17.43
N ASP A 85 12.09 -2.30 -16.57
CA ASP A 85 11.52 -2.34 -15.23
C ASP A 85 10.03 -2.02 -15.31
N ALA A 86 9.20 -2.83 -14.65
CA ALA A 86 7.76 -2.66 -14.68
C ALA A 86 7.10 -3.23 -13.44
N ASN A 87 6.05 -2.56 -12.97
CA ASN A 87 5.13 -3.12 -11.99
C ASN A 87 4.01 -3.84 -12.75
N VAL A 88 3.91 -5.16 -12.53
CA VAL A 88 2.86 -5.99 -13.12
C VAL A 88 2.11 -6.70 -12.00
N GLN A 89 0.82 -6.40 -11.89
CA GLN A 89 -0.04 -6.84 -10.80
C GLN A 89 -1.38 -7.35 -11.34
N ILE A 90 -1.98 -8.30 -10.65
CA ILE A 90 -3.39 -8.67 -10.85
C ILE A 90 -4.18 -7.89 -9.81
N VAL A 91 -5.17 -7.14 -10.28
CA VAL A 91 -6.02 -6.26 -9.48
C VAL A 91 -7.43 -6.81 -9.53
N THR A 92 -8.08 -6.93 -8.38
CA THR A 92 -9.49 -7.32 -8.31
C THR A 92 -10.39 -6.11 -8.53
N GLY A 93 -11.45 -6.28 -9.31
CA GLY A 93 -12.50 -5.28 -9.49
C GLY A 93 -13.76 -5.65 -8.72
N ASP A 94 -14.89 -5.16 -9.24
CA ASP A 94 -16.19 -5.46 -8.66
C ASP A 94 -16.60 -6.90 -8.96
N GLY A 95 -17.14 -7.60 -7.95
CA GLY A 95 -17.58 -8.98 -8.08
C GLY A 95 -16.42 -9.96 -8.26
N SER A 96 -16.46 -10.73 -9.35
CA SER A 96 -15.44 -11.73 -9.70
C SER A 96 -14.49 -11.27 -10.79
N ASP A 97 -14.51 -10.00 -11.19
CA ASP A 97 -13.67 -9.52 -12.28
C ASP A 97 -12.24 -9.26 -11.80
N ILE A 98 -11.26 -9.62 -12.64
CA ILE A 98 -9.84 -9.33 -12.42
C ILE A 98 -9.28 -8.52 -13.59
N TYR A 99 -8.39 -7.61 -13.28
CA TYR A 99 -7.66 -6.77 -14.22
C TYR A 99 -6.17 -7.07 -14.08
N VAL A 100 -5.42 -6.89 -15.16
CA VAL A 100 -3.96 -6.88 -15.08
C VAL A 100 -3.52 -5.43 -15.15
N SER A 101 -2.86 -4.91 -14.12
CA SER A 101 -2.17 -3.61 -14.19
C SER A 101 -0.75 -3.81 -14.66
N VAL A 102 -0.35 -3.04 -15.66
CA VAL A 102 1.01 -2.99 -16.19
C VAL A 102 1.46 -1.54 -16.22
N ASP A 103 2.43 -1.24 -15.37
CA ASP A 103 3.08 0.06 -15.27
C ASP A 103 4.54 -0.09 -15.69
N ILE A 104 4.91 0.46 -16.85
CA ILE A 104 6.31 0.40 -17.31
C ILE A 104 7.06 1.62 -16.78
N LEU A 105 8.14 1.34 -16.06
CA LEU A 105 9.03 2.36 -15.50
C LEU A 105 9.91 2.90 -16.64
N GLY A 106 10.08 4.22 -16.67
CA GLY A 106 11.00 4.89 -17.57
C GLY A 106 11.50 6.17 -16.93
N ASP A 107 12.56 6.76 -17.48
CA ASP A 107 13.25 7.93 -16.92
C ASP A 107 12.31 9.13 -16.70
N GLU A 108 11.29 9.27 -17.55
CA GLU A 108 10.28 10.33 -17.45
C GLU A 108 9.26 10.13 -16.30
N ASN A 109 9.20 8.92 -15.74
CA ASN A 109 8.28 8.50 -14.68
C ASN A 109 9.00 8.25 -13.34
N GLU A 110 10.29 8.59 -13.21
CA GLU A 110 10.99 8.53 -11.94
C GLU A 110 10.45 9.60 -10.99
N MET A 111 9.52 9.19 -10.13
CA MET A 111 9.08 10.02 -9.02
C MET A 111 10.14 9.99 -7.92
N PRO A 112 10.57 11.15 -7.40
CA PRO A 112 11.57 11.20 -6.34
C PRO A 112 11.09 10.35 -5.15
N CYS A 113 11.96 9.48 -4.68
CA CYS A 113 11.77 8.77 -3.41
C CYS A 113 12.48 9.56 -2.32
N ARG A 114 12.04 9.42 -1.07
CA ARG A 114 12.78 9.97 0.07
C ARG A 114 14.18 9.36 0.11
N ILE A 115 15.11 10.15 0.62
CA ILE A 115 16.44 9.68 0.98
C ILE A 115 16.40 9.32 2.46
N LEU A 116 16.87 8.12 2.81
CA LEU A 116 16.99 7.72 4.21
C LEU A 116 17.95 8.66 4.95
N GLN A 117 17.61 9.01 6.19
CA GLN A 117 18.46 9.81 7.05
C GLN A 117 19.59 8.92 7.55
N ASP A 118 20.85 9.37 7.42
CA ASP A 118 22.06 8.65 7.86
C ASP A 118 21.95 7.10 7.77
N PRO A 119 22.00 6.50 6.57
CA PRO A 119 21.58 5.10 6.40
C PRO A 119 22.48 4.10 7.14
N HIS A 120 21.94 3.44 8.18
CA HIS A 120 22.64 2.40 8.95
C HIS A 120 21.66 1.37 9.53
N HIS A 121 22.15 0.16 9.80
CA HIS A 121 21.34 -0.86 10.43
C HIS A 121 21.01 -0.46 11.88
N VAL A 122 19.71 -0.35 12.19
CA VAL A 122 19.25 0.08 13.51
C VAL A 122 19.20 -1.10 14.48
N ASN A 123 19.63 -0.92 15.72
CA ASN A 123 19.52 -1.97 16.75
C ASN A 123 18.31 -1.69 17.64
N PHE A 124 17.48 -2.70 17.88
CA PHE A 124 16.35 -2.62 18.80
C PHE A 124 16.72 -3.15 20.18
N ARG A 125 16.00 -2.68 21.20
CA ARG A 125 16.12 -3.27 22.55
C ARG A 125 15.57 -4.69 22.64
N SER A 126 14.66 -5.09 21.74
CA SER A 126 14.00 -6.40 21.74
C SER A 126 13.53 -6.79 20.34
N GLU A 127 13.64 -8.07 20.01
CA GLU A 127 13.05 -8.67 18.81
C GLU A 127 11.63 -9.23 19.05
N GLU A 128 11.14 -9.18 20.30
CA GLU A 128 9.84 -9.74 20.70
C GLU A 128 8.66 -9.20 19.85
N PRO A 129 8.53 -7.88 19.57
CA PRO A 129 7.47 -7.38 18.70
C PRO A 129 7.45 -8.04 17.32
N VAL A 130 8.64 -8.30 16.75
CA VAL A 130 8.77 -8.90 15.41
C VAL A 130 8.29 -10.35 15.44
N MET A 131 8.66 -11.10 16.49
CA MET A 131 8.19 -12.48 16.66
C MET A 131 6.68 -12.56 16.91
N LEU A 132 6.12 -11.61 17.67
CA LEU A 132 4.68 -11.52 17.91
C LEU A 132 3.93 -11.16 16.63
N LEU A 133 4.45 -10.24 15.81
CA LEU A 133 3.87 -9.90 14.52
C LEU A 133 3.87 -11.11 13.58
N GLN A 134 4.95 -11.88 13.54
CA GLN A 134 5.00 -13.11 12.76
C GLN A 134 3.94 -14.12 13.22
N LYS A 135 3.81 -14.36 14.54
CA LYS A 135 2.75 -15.23 15.08
C LYS A 135 1.35 -14.75 14.72
N LEU A 136 1.15 -13.43 14.70
CA LEU A 136 -0.12 -12.84 14.28
C LEU A 136 -0.39 -13.13 12.80
N HIS A 137 0.57 -12.90 11.90
CA HIS A 137 0.43 -13.24 10.48
C HIS A 137 0.15 -14.72 10.26
N GLU A 138 0.90 -15.62 10.91
CA GLU A 138 0.67 -17.07 10.83
C GLU A 138 -0.76 -17.46 11.26
N ARG A 139 -1.30 -16.80 12.28
CA ARG A 139 -2.69 -17.01 12.73
C ARG A 139 -3.69 -16.51 11.70
N LEU A 140 -3.47 -15.33 11.13
CA LEU A 140 -4.34 -14.75 10.10
C LEU A 140 -4.38 -15.63 8.85
N ASP A 141 -3.22 -16.10 8.40
CA ASP A 141 -3.09 -17.01 7.25
C ASP A 141 -3.81 -18.35 7.50
N SER A 142 -3.70 -18.91 8.71
CA SER A 142 -4.43 -20.13 9.10
C SER A 142 -5.94 -19.93 9.05
N LEU A 143 -6.44 -18.79 9.54
CA LEU A 143 -7.87 -18.47 9.53
C LEU A 143 -8.41 -18.28 8.12
N GLU A 144 -7.63 -17.65 7.24
CA GLU A 144 -7.97 -17.51 5.83
C GLU A 144 -8.03 -18.88 5.13
N ALA A 145 -7.05 -19.76 5.37
CA ALA A 145 -7.02 -21.12 4.82
C ALA A 145 -8.18 -22.00 5.33
N GLU A 146 -8.70 -21.73 6.54
CA GLU A 146 -9.90 -22.36 7.09
C GLU A 146 -11.21 -21.82 6.49
N GLY A 147 -11.15 -20.81 5.60
CA GLY A 147 -12.33 -20.14 5.06
C GLY A 147 -13.05 -19.25 6.07
N ARG A 148 -12.32 -18.78 7.09
CA ARG A 148 -12.82 -17.95 8.20
C ARG A 148 -12.08 -16.61 8.23
N PRO A 149 -12.23 -15.76 7.19
CA PRO A 149 -11.52 -14.49 7.13
C PRO A 149 -11.91 -13.62 8.34
N VAL A 150 -10.92 -12.96 8.93
CA VAL A 150 -11.15 -12.03 10.04
C VAL A 150 -11.44 -10.63 9.53
N SER A 151 -12.29 -9.90 10.24
CA SER A 151 -12.45 -8.47 10.01
C SER A 151 -11.48 -7.69 10.90
N GLU A 152 -10.86 -6.66 10.32
CA GLU A 152 -10.04 -5.70 11.05
C GLU A 152 -10.89 -4.53 11.56
N GLU A 153 -10.61 -4.07 12.77
CA GLU A 153 -11.24 -2.91 13.39
C GLU A 153 -10.16 -1.99 13.98
N PHE A 154 -10.37 -0.67 13.94
CA PHE A 154 -9.48 0.29 14.57
C PHE A 154 -10.22 0.99 15.71
N ARG A 155 -9.69 0.88 16.93
CA ARG A 155 -10.24 1.50 18.14
C ARG A 155 -9.19 2.43 18.71
N ASP A 156 -9.50 3.72 18.81
CA ASP A 156 -8.58 4.76 19.28
C ASP A 156 -7.21 4.73 18.58
N GLY A 157 -7.21 4.37 17.29
CA GLY A 157 -6.01 4.31 16.44
C GLY A 157 -5.21 3.02 16.54
N VAL A 158 -5.66 2.08 17.37
CA VAL A 158 -5.03 0.77 17.55
C VAL A 158 -5.79 -0.29 16.76
N LYS A 159 -5.03 -1.17 16.09
CA LYS A 159 -5.57 -2.24 15.24
C LYS A 159 -6.00 -3.47 16.07
N TYR A 160 -7.23 -3.94 15.85
CA TYR A 160 -7.83 -5.13 16.44
C TYR A 160 -8.45 -6.03 15.38
N TYR A 161 -8.80 -7.26 15.77
CA TYR A 161 -9.38 -8.27 14.90
C TYR A 161 -10.66 -8.86 15.50
N SER A 162 -11.51 -9.46 14.66
CA SER A 162 -12.69 -10.21 15.13
C SER A 162 -12.36 -11.54 15.83
N ASP A 163 -11.12 -12.03 15.72
CA ASP A 163 -10.64 -13.26 16.39
C ASP A 163 -9.97 -12.95 17.74
N GLU A 164 -10.48 -13.53 18.81
CA GLU A 164 -9.94 -13.30 20.17
C GLU A 164 -8.49 -13.80 20.34
N PRO A 165 -8.07 -14.96 19.80
CA PRO A 165 -6.66 -15.35 19.77
C PRO A 165 -5.74 -14.30 19.12
N CYS A 166 -6.14 -13.69 17.99
CA CYS A 166 -5.42 -12.55 17.42
C CYS A 166 -5.35 -11.39 18.41
N ASN A 167 -6.45 -11.06 19.10
CA ASN A 167 -6.47 -9.97 20.08
C ASN A 167 -5.62 -10.25 21.32
N GLN A 168 -5.38 -11.51 21.68
CA GLN A 168 -4.41 -11.85 22.74
C GLN A 168 -2.98 -11.48 22.32
N ILE A 169 -2.61 -11.76 21.06
CA ILE A 169 -1.31 -11.34 20.50
C ILE A 169 -1.23 -9.82 20.42
N VAL A 170 -2.31 -9.14 19.99
CA VAL A 170 -2.39 -7.67 19.95
C VAL A 170 -2.14 -7.05 21.33
N ARG A 171 -2.70 -7.61 22.42
CA ARG A 171 -2.44 -7.10 23.78
C ARG A 171 -0.96 -7.16 24.15
N GLU A 172 -0.25 -8.21 23.75
CA GLU A 172 1.20 -8.30 23.97
C GLU A 172 1.96 -7.34 23.03
N LEU A 173 1.56 -7.22 21.76
CA LEU A 173 2.13 -6.26 20.82
C LEU A 173 2.06 -4.84 21.37
N ILE A 174 0.91 -4.40 21.89
CA ILE A 174 0.74 -3.06 22.48
C ILE A 174 1.76 -2.84 23.62
N ARG A 175 1.89 -3.79 24.55
CA ARG A 175 2.83 -3.69 25.68
C ARG A 175 4.28 -3.50 25.25
N HIS A 176 4.68 -4.09 24.12
CA HIS A 176 6.04 -3.98 23.61
C HIS A 176 6.24 -2.81 22.64
N CYS A 177 5.25 -2.49 21.81
CA CYS A 177 5.38 -1.49 20.75
C CYS A 177 5.31 -0.07 21.31
N GLU A 178 4.45 0.20 22.30
CA GLU A 178 4.30 1.56 22.86
C GLU A 178 5.63 2.10 23.44
N PRO A 179 6.39 1.36 24.26
CA PRO A 179 7.72 1.81 24.72
C PRO A 179 8.80 1.86 23.65
N MET A 180 8.56 1.24 22.48
CA MET A 180 9.51 1.13 21.37
C MET A 180 9.15 2.06 20.20
N ARG A 181 8.09 2.88 20.30
CA ARG A 181 7.60 3.74 19.21
C ARG A 181 8.71 4.56 18.55
N GLU A 182 9.54 5.21 19.36
CA GLU A 182 10.67 6.02 18.88
C GLU A 182 11.70 5.20 18.11
N GLU A 183 11.98 3.97 18.56
CA GLU A 183 12.91 3.06 17.86
C GLU A 183 12.32 2.58 16.54
N LEU A 184 11.01 2.31 16.49
CA LEU A 184 10.32 1.90 15.27
C LEU A 184 10.34 3.02 14.23
N ILE A 185 10.05 4.27 14.63
CA ILE A 185 10.16 5.42 13.72
C ILE A 185 11.61 5.63 13.27
N TYR A 186 12.56 5.58 14.19
CA TYR A 186 13.98 5.70 13.87
C TYR A 186 14.42 4.62 12.86
N LEU A 187 13.95 3.38 13.01
CA LEU A 187 14.22 2.32 12.05
C LEU A 187 13.68 2.67 10.65
N ILE A 188 12.47 3.19 10.56
CA ILE A 188 11.85 3.57 9.28
C ILE A 188 12.68 4.65 8.59
N ASP A 189 13.31 5.57 9.33
CA ASP A 189 14.05 6.67 8.74
C ASP A 189 15.49 6.32 8.33
N HIS A 190 16.11 5.32 8.97
CA HIS A 190 17.56 5.06 8.86
C HIS A 190 17.92 3.69 8.30
N ASP A 191 17.09 2.65 8.51
CA ASP A 191 17.51 1.28 8.20
C ASP A 191 17.45 0.98 6.69
N PRO A 192 18.58 0.57 6.07
CA PRO A 192 18.60 0.30 4.63
C PRO A 192 17.75 -0.91 4.24
N ASN A 193 17.41 -1.79 5.18
CA ASN A 193 16.62 -2.99 4.91
C ASN A 193 15.11 -2.67 4.87
N ASN A 194 14.53 -2.73 3.67
CA ASN A 194 13.10 -2.48 3.43
C ASN A 194 12.17 -3.42 4.22
N VAL A 195 12.56 -4.67 4.46
CA VAL A 195 11.76 -5.65 5.23
C VAL A 195 11.65 -5.21 6.68
N ARG A 196 12.75 -4.71 7.25
CA ARG A 196 12.77 -4.18 8.61
C ARG A 196 11.91 -2.92 8.69
N ARG A 197 12.03 -2.00 7.71
CA ARG A 197 11.19 -0.80 7.63
C ARG A 197 9.71 -1.12 7.52
N LEU A 198 9.35 -2.09 6.68
CA LEU A 198 7.98 -2.58 6.52
C LEU A 198 7.42 -3.11 7.84
N CYS A 199 8.18 -3.97 8.53
CA CYS A 199 7.82 -4.52 9.82
C CYS A 199 7.61 -3.41 10.87
N ALA A 200 8.55 -2.46 10.96
CA ALA A 200 8.40 -1.34 11.88
C ALA A 200 7.17 -0.47 11.56
N ALA A 201 6.90 -0.18 10.28
CA ALA A 201 5.73 0.58 9.87
C ALA A 201 4.42 -0.12 10.24
N GLU A 202 4.37 -1.46 10.15
CA GLU A 202 3.21 -2.23 10.59
C GLU A 202 3.04 -2.20 12.12
N LEU A 203 4.14 -2.40 12.86
CA LEU A 203 4.16 -2.39 14.32
C LEU A 203 3.67 -1.07 14.94
N LEU A 204 3.83 0.05 14.23
CA LEU A 204 3.31 1.36 14.66
C LEU A 204 1.79 1.38 14.82
N SER A 205 1.06 0.43 14.23
CA SER A 205 -0.39 0.25 14.44
C SER A 205 -0.75 -0.12 15.90
N TRP A 206 0.23 -0.47 16.73
CA TRP A 206 0.07 -0.80 18.15
C TRP A 206 0.98 0.03 19.07
N ALA A 207 1.64 1.07 18.56
CA ALA A 207 2.62 1.85 19.31
C ALA A 207 2.06 3.11 19.99
N GLY A 208 0.77 3.44 19.79
CA GLY A 208 0.12 4.61 20.39
C GLY A 208 0.52 5.94 19.75
N ASP A 209 0.15 7.04 20.42
CA ASP A 209 0.37 8.45 20.00
C ASP A 209 0.22 8.69 18.48
N VAL A 210 -1.03 8.56 18.03
CA VAL A 210 -1.40 8.55 16.62
C VAL A 210 -1.06 9.86 15.91
N PRO A 211 -1.36 11.06 16.44
CA PRO A 211 -1.06 12.31 15.75
C PRO A 211 0.44 12.51 15.47
N ASP A 212 1.30 12.32 16.46
CA ASP A 212 2.74 12.50 16.30
C ASP A 212 3.33 11.42 15.37
N THR A 213 2.90 10.16 15.54
CA THR A 213 3.34 9.06 14.65
C THR A 213 2.94 9.33 13.21
N ALA A 214 1.70 9.78 12.96
CA ALA A 214 1.24 10.11 11.62
C ALA A 214 2.05 11.25 10.99
N ALA A 215 2.35 12.31 11.74
CA ALA A 215 3.16 13.43 11.23
C ALA A 215 4.57 12.96 10.85
N ARG A 216 5.19 12.12 11.67
CA ARG A 216 6.54 11.60 11.44
C ARG A 216 6.61 10.55 10.34
N LEU A 217 5.50 9.88 10.03
CA LEU A 217 5.42 8.93 8.93
C LEU A 217 5.15 9.57 7.56
N LEU A 218 4.77 10.85 7.47
CA LEU A 218 4.49 11.49 6.18
C LEU A 218 5.64 11.35 5.17
N PRO A 219 6.93 11.53 5.54
CA PRO A 219 8.02 11.30 4.61
C PRO A 219 8.06 9.86 4.07
N ALA A 220 7.68 8.86 4.88
CA ALA A 220 7.73 7.45 4.53
C ALA A 220 6.68 7.02 3.49
N VAL A 221 5.70 7.87 3.18
CA VAL A 221 4.84 7.69 2.00
C VAL A 221 5.65 7.80 0.71
N ASP A 222 6.80 8.47 0.73
CA ASP A 222 7.73 8.53 -0.41
C ASP A 222 8.87 7.48 -0.31
N ASP A 223 8.75 6.41 0.49
CA ASP A 223 9.75 5.34 0.57
C ASP A 223 10.06 4.71 -0.80
N VAL A 224 11.31 4.28 -1.01
CA VAL A 224 11.73 3.58 -2.23
C VAL A 224 11.00 2.25 -2.40
N ASP A 225 10.64 1.59 -1.29
CA ASP A 225 9.93 0.32 -1.30
C ASP A 225 8.42 0.51 -1.31
N LEU A 226 7.75 -0.09 -2.31
CA LEU A 226 6.30 -0.02 -2.48
C LEU A 226 5.53 -0.56 -1.27
N LYS A 227 6.00 -1.64 -0.64
CA LYS A 227 5.28 -2.24 0.50
C LYS A 227 5.36 -1.32 1.71
N VAL A 228 6.49 -0.65 1.93
CA VAL A 228 6.62 0.37 2.99
C VAL A 228 5.62 1.51 2.74
N ARG A 229 5.58 2.09 1.53
CA ARG A 229 4.62 3.16 1.17
C ARG A 229 3.18 2.73 1.40
N THR A 230 2.82 1.54 0.93
CA THR A 230 1.47 0.98 1.08
C THR A 230 1.09 0.80 2.55
N THR A 231 1.99 0.28 3.38
CA THR A 231 1.74 0.06 4.82
C THR A 231 1.61 1.38 5.56
N VAL A 232 2.50 2.34 5.30
CA VAL A 232 2.42 3.70 5.88
C VAL A 232 1.12 4.39 5.46
N THR A 233 0.74 4.31 4.20
CA THR A 233 -0.52 4.91 3.72
C THR A 233 -1.73 4.28 4.37
N ARG A 234 -1.74 2.96 4.58
CA ARG A 234 -2.82 2.28 5.31
C ARG A 234 -2.91 2.79 6.75
N TYR A 235 -1.77 2.92 7.44
CA TYR A 235 -1.72 3.48 8.79
C TYR A 235 -2.31 4.90 8.82
N LEU A 236 -1.84 5.79 7.94
CA LEU A 236 -2.30 7.18 7.86
C LEU A 236 -3.80 7.26 7.54
N PHE A 237 -4.29 6.40 6.64
CA PHE A 237 -5.70 6.40 6.24
C PHE A 237 -6.62 6.06 7.42
N LYS A 238 -6.25 5.05 8.20
CA LYS A 238 -7.00 4.62 9.38
C LYS A 238 -6.88 5.62 10.53
N SER A 239 -5.76 6.34 10.60
CA SER A 239 -5.48 7.37 11.61
C SER A 239 -6.16 8.70 11.30
N LEU A 240 -6.56 8.94 10.04
CA LEU A 240 -7.09 10.22 9.57
C LEU A 240 -8.24 10.79 10.45
N PRO A 241 -9.20 10.00 10.97
CA PRO A 241 -10.25 10.53 11.86
C PRO A 241 -9.75 11.05 13.21
N LEU A 242 -8.55 10.63 13.65
CA LEU A 242 -7.99 10.90 14.97
C LEU A 242 -6.97 12.03 14.97
N LEU A 243 -6.56 12.52 13.80
CA LEU A 243 -5.62 13.64 13.70
C LEU A 243 -6.27 14.93 14.24
N PRO A 244 -5.52 15.86 14.83
CA PRO A 244 -6.07 17.15 15.28
C PRO A 244 -6.28 18.11 14.11
N ASP A 245 -7.00 19.22 14.33
CA ASP A 245 -7.31 20.20 13.28
C ASP A 245 -6.09 21.07 12.87
N ASP A 246 -5.04 21.11 13.66
CA ASP A 246 -3.77 21.74 13.33
C ASP A 246 -2.76 20.79 12.66
N PHE A 247 -3.14 19.54 12.42
CA PHE A 247 -2.31 18.59 11.68
C PHE A 247 -1.99 19.13 10.26
N PRO A 248 -0.80 18.88 9.70
CA PRO A 248 -0.38 19.41 8.40
C PRO A 248 -1.06 18.69 7.20
N PHE A 249 -2.38 18.85 7.05
CA PHE A 249 -3.14 18.24 5.95
C PHE A 249 -2.72 18.75 4.57
N ALA A 250 -2.22 19.98 4.46
CA ALA A 250 -1.69 20.49 3.19
C ALA A 250 -0.45 19.70 2.74
N ASP A 251 0.43 19.33 3.67
CA ASP A 251 1.60 18.49 3.38
C ASP A 251 1.17 17.07 2.98
N MET A 252 0.12 16.53 3.61
CA MET A 252 -0.48 15.27 3.17
C MET A 252 -0.97 15.34 1.73
N VAL A 253 -1.67 16.42 1.35
CA VAL A 253 -2.10 16.61 -0.04
C VAL A 253 -0.90 16.56 -0.98
N ASP A 254 0.15 17.32 -0.70
CA ASP A 254 1.34 17.34 -1.56
C ASP A 254 2.01 15.96 -1.70
N VAL A 255 2.08 15.21 -0.60
CA VAL A 255 2.63 13.85 -0.57
C VAL A 255 1.77 12.90 -1.43
N TYR A 256 0.45 12.88 -1.24
CA TYR A 256 -0.43 11.99 -1.99
C TYR A 256 -0.64 12.41 -3.44
N SER A 257 -0.48 13.69 -3.78
CA SER A 257 -0.40 14.16 -5.16
C SER A 257 0.85 13.64 -5.87
N ARG A 258 1.98 13.48 -5.16
CA ARG A 258 3.19 12.81 -5.71
C ARG A 258 2.96 11.30 -5.85
N ASP A 259 2.39 10.67 -4.84
CA ASP A 259 2.13 9.23 -4.85
C ASP A 259 1.13 8.84 -5.97
N LEU A 260 0.13 9.68 -6.24
CA LEU A 260 -0.79 9.55 -7.39
C LEU A 260 -0.08 9.57 -8.75
N ALA A 261 1.09 10.19 -8.84
CA ALA A 261 1.89 10.25 -10.05
C ALA A 261 2.76 9.01 -10.26
N ARG A 262 2.93 8.16 -9.23
CA ARG A 262 3.81 7.00 -9.31
C ARG A 262 3.25 5.94 -10.27
N PRO A 263 4.14 5.21 -10.98
CA PRO A 263 3.78 4.14 -11.89
C PRO A 263 3.43 2.84 -11.12
N SER A 264 2.38 2.89 -10.31
CA SER A 264 1.89 1.78 -9.50
C SER A 264 0.39 1.90 -9.32
N HIS A 265 -0.35 0.83 -9.61
CA HIS A 265 -1.78 0.78 -9.30
C HIS A 265 -2.06 1.03 -7.83
N GLU A 266 -1.29 0.42 -6.93
CA GLU A 266 -1.48 0.54 -5.49
C GLU A 266 -1.31 1.97 -5.00
N ASP A 267 -0.28 2.68 -5.46
CA ASP A 267 -0.01 4.08 -5.07
C ASP A 267 -1.16 4.97 -5.57
N ARG A 268 -1.56 4.83 -6.85
CA ARG A 268 -2.66 5.60 -7.44
C ARG A 268 -3.99 5.39 -6.72
N SER A 269 -4.35 4.13 -6.50
CA SER A 269 -5.63 3.77 -5.86
C SER A 269 -5.70 4.37 -4.46
N LYS A 270 -4.67 4.13 -3.64
CA LYS A 270 -4.63 4.63 -2.26
C LYS A 270 -4.56 6.14 -2.20
N SER A 271 -3.80 6.78 -3.09
CA SER A 271 -3.70 8.24 -3.18
C SER A 271 -5.03 8.89 -3.51
N LEU A 272 -5.78 8.38 -4.50
CA LEU A 272 -7.10 8.91 -4.85
C LEU A 272 -8.04 8.87 -3.64
N TYR A 273 -8.11 7.74 -2.95
CA TYR A 273 -8.98 7.57 -1.79
C TYR A 273 -8.54 8.39 -0.59
N MET A 274 -7.23 8.49 -0.35
CA MET A 274 -6.68 9.33 0.71
C MET A 274 -6.97 10.81 0.46
N LEU A 275 -6.73 11.31 -0.76
CA LEU A 275 -7.05 12.69 -1.13
C LEU A 275 -8.55 12.98 -0.96
N LEU A 276 -9.44 12.07 -1.37
CA LEU A 276 -10.88 12.21 -1.12
C LEU A 276 -11.22 12.23 0.38
N ALA A 277 -10.56 11.39 1.18
CA ALA A 277 -10.76 11.35 2.62
C ALA A 277 -10.27 12.64 3.30
N ILE A 278 -9.12 13.18 2.88
CA ILE A 278 -8.61 14.49 3.32
C ILE A 278 -9.62 15.57 2.95
N LEU A 279 -10.08 15.64 1.71
CA LEU A 279 -11.04 16.65 1.28
C LEU A 279 -12.35 16.57 2.06
N LYS A 280 -12.87 15.36 2.35
CA LYS A 280 -14.06 15.16 3.19
C LYS A 280 -13.92 15.84 4.56
N ARG A 281 -12.71 15.82 5.12
CA ARG A 281 -12.40 16.43 6.42
C ARG A 281 -12.00 17.90 6.32
N ARG A 282 -11.32 18.29 5.24
CA ARG A 282 -10.72 19.61 5.00
C ARG A 282 -11.10 20.15 3.62
N PRO A 283 -12.37 20.55 3.42
CA PRO A 283 -12.84 20.98 2.11
C PRO A 283 -12.15 22.24 1.57
N GLU A 284 -11.53 23.04 2.43
CA GLU A 284 -10.73 24.19 2.03
C GLU A 284 -9.52 23.82 1.15
N LEU A 285 -9.07 22.55 1.20
CA LEU A 285 -7.94 22.06 0.41
C LEU A 285 -8.32 21.66 -1.03
N VAL A 286 -9.60 21.74 -1.42
CA VAL A 286 -10.05 21.38 -2.79
C VAL A 286 -9.26 22.14 -3.86
N ARG A 287 -8.95 23.42 -3.63
CA ARG A 287 -8.18 24.23 -4.59
C ARG A 287 -6.77 23.67 -4.81
N GLN A 288 -6.08 23.26 -3.74
CA GLN A 288 -4.74 22.70 -3.82
C GLN A 288 -4.74 21.39 -4.60
N VAL A 289 -5.64 20.46 -4.25
CA VAL A 289 -5.79 19.18 -4.97
C VAL A 289 -6.10 19.41 -6.45
N ARG A 290 -6.97 20.37 -6.77
CA ARG A 290 -7.28 20.67 -8.17
C ARG A 290 -6.06 21.14 -8.96
N VAL A 291 -5.31 22.08 -8.40
CA VAL A 291 -4.09 22.62 -9.03
C VAL A 291 -3.07 21.51 -9.29
N LEU A 292 -2.92 20.56 -8.37
CA LEU A 292 -1.93 19.49 -8.47
C LEU A 292 -2.40 18.33 -9.36
N ASP A 293 -3.66 17.93 -9.26
CA ASP A 293 -4.10 16.61 -9.72
C ASP A 293 -5.24 16.59 -10.73
N GLU A 294 -5.98 17.68 -10.98
CA GLU A 294 -7.18 17.64 -11.81
C GLU A 294 -6.95 16.99 -13.18
N LYS A 295 -5.91 17.44 -13.89
CA LYS A 295 -5.54 16.89 -15.20
C LYS A 295 -5.23 15.39 -15.11
N ARG A 296 -4.53 14.96 -14.05
CA ARG A 296 -4.16 13.55 -13.83
C ARG A 296 -5.39 12.72 -13.52
N ILE A 297 -6.26 13.18 -12.63
CA ILE A 297 -7.53 12.53 -12.29
C ILE A 297 -8.40 12.36 -13.54
N GLN A 298 -8.51 13.38 -14.41
CA GLN A 298 -9.25 13.25 -15.67
C GLN A 298 -8.63 12.22 -16.62
N GLN A 299 -7.29 12.15 -16.70
CA GLN A 299 -6.61 11.12 -17.48
C GLN A 299 -6.84 9.70 -16.92
N LEU A 300 -6.76 9.53 -15.60
CA LEU A 300 -7.05 8.25 -14.92
C LEU A 300 -8.49 7.81 -15.18
N LYS A 301 -9.45 8.72 -15.03
CA LYS A 301 -10.87 8.47 -15.31
C LYS A 301 -11.11 7.98 -16.73
N ALA A 302 -10.44 8.59 -17.71
CA ALA A 302 -10.61 8.27 -19.12
C ALA A 302 -9.93 6.94 -19.51
N ARG A 303 -8.83 6.56 -18.84
CA ARG A 303 -7.96 5.44 -19.27
C ARG A 303 -8.06 4.19 -18.43
N SER A 304 -8.32 4.33 -17.12
CA SER A 304 -8.42 3.18 -16.23
C SER A 304 -9.59 2.29 -16.66
N LEU A 305 -9.42 0.98 -16.52
CA LEU A 305 -10.51 0.01 -16.63
C LEU A 305 -10.97 -0.49 -15.25
N VAL A 306 -10.22 -0.18 -14.19
CA VAL A 306 -10.49 -0.68 -12.84
C VAL A 306 -11.63 0.11 -12.21
N PRO A 307 -12.73 -0.54 -11.77
CA PRO A 307 -13.89 0.15 -11.23
C PRO A 307 -13.59 1.07 -10.05
N SER A 308 -12.73 0.63 -9.12
CA SER A 308 -12.34 1.41 -7.94
C SER A 308 -11.68 2.75 -8.29
N ILE A 309 -10.79 2.78 -9.30
CA ILE A 309 -10.17 4.02 -9.78
C ILE A 309 -11.21 4.92 -10.44
N LYS A 310 -12.07 4.37 -11.31
CA LYS A 310 -13.12 5.15 -11.98
C LYS A 310 -14.10 5.78 -10.98
N LEU A 311 -14.48 5.02 -9.96
CA LEU A 311 -15.38 5.47 -8.91
C LEU A 311 -14.77 6.65 -8.15
N ALA A 312 -13.53 6.52 -7.70
CA ALA A 312 -12.82 7.60 -7.02
C ALA A 312 -12.69 8.85 -7.90
N CYS A 313 -12.32 8.69 -9.19
CA CYS A 313 -12.24 9.83 -10.12
C CYS A 313 -13.59 10.52 -10.33
N ALA A 314 -14.69 9.76 -10.44
CA ALA A 314 -16.03 10.33 -10.56
C ALA A 314 -16.47 11.07 -9.29
N GLN A 315 -15.97 10.69 -8.12
CA GLN A 315 -16.20 11.43 -6.87
C GLN A 315 -15.47 12.79 -6.89
N PHE A 316 -14.25 12.86 -7.43
CA PHE A 316 -13.55 14.14 -7.62
C PHE A 316 -14.32 15.10 -8.51
N ASP A 317 -14.95 14.65 -9.61
CA ASP A 317 -15.77 15.54 -10.46
C ASP A 317 -16.90 16.20 -9.65
N LYS A 318 -17.53 15.44 -8.76
CA LYS A 318 -18.58 15.96 -7.88
C LYS A 318 -18.00 16.98 -6.91
N VAL A 319 -16.86 16.70 -6.30
CA VAL A 319 -16.18 17.62 -5.39
C VAL A 319 -15.79 18.91 -6.11
N PHE A 320 -15.21 18.82 -7.31
CA PHE A 320 -14.79 19.97 -8.08
C PHE A 320 -15.98 20.81 -8.56
N THR A 321 -16.99 20.20 -9.15
CA THR A 321 -18.21 20.91 -9.59
C THR A 321 -18.89 21.66 -8.44
N ARG A 322 -18.91 21.07 -7.25
CA ARG A 322 -19.48 21.73 -6.06
C ARG A 322 -18.66 22.92 -5.59
N ALA A 323 -17.34 22.81 -5.61
CA ALA A 323 -16.46 23.93 -5.27
C ALA A 323 -16.60 25.10 -6.26
N ASP A 324 -16.90 24.83 -7.54
CA ASP A 324 -17.13 25.88 -8.55
C ASP A 324 -18.38 26.72 -8.27
N VAL A 325 -19.38 26.13 -7.63
CA VAL A 325 -20.61 26.83 -7.20
C VAL A 325 -20.56 27.30 -5.75
N GLY A 326 -19.37 27.29 -5.12
CA GLY A 326 -19.15 27.76 -3.74
C GLY A 326 -19.69 26.83 -2.66
N LEU A 327 -19.97 25.56 -2.97
CA LEU A 327 -20.51 24.58 -2.02
C LEU A 327 -19.40 23.66 -1.50
N THR A 328 -18.55 24.17 -0.62
CA THR A 328 -17.43 23.41 -0.02
C THR A 328 -17.87 22.48 1.12
N ASP A 329 -18.97 22.78 1.81
CA ASP A 329 -19.19 22.26 3.17
C ASP A 329 -19.83 20.86 3.23
N VAL A 330 -20.13 20.24 2.08
CA VAL A 330 -20.77 18.93 2.01
C VAL A 330 -20.17 18.10 0.90
N ILE A 331 -19.12 17.35 1.21
CA ILE A 331 -18.64 16.28 0.33
C ILE A 331 -19.53 15.05 0.57
N PRO A 332 -20.07 14.41 -0.49
CA PRO A 332 -20.96 13.26 -0.35
C PRO A 332 -20.36 12.21 0.59
N ASN A 333 -21.22 11.52 1.33
CA ASN A 333 -20.78 10.46 2.22
C ASN A 333 -20.04 9.39 1.40
N LEU A 334 -18.73 9.30 1.60
CA LEU A 334 -17.86 8.29 0.99
C LEU A 334 -18.03 6.97 1.73
N ASP A 335 -19.23 6.38 1.68
CA ASP A 335 -19.61 5.17 2.44
C ASP A 335 -18.89 3.89 1.98
N PHE A 336 -17.94 4.00 1.04
CA PHE A 336 -17.23 2.88 0.40
C PHE A 336 -15.73 2.86 0.70
N LEU A 337 -15.24 3.73 1.58
CA LEU A 337 -13.83 3.79 1.98
C LEU A 337 -13.47 2.68 2.98
N GLN A 338 -13.70 1.42 2.61
CA GLN A 338 -12.95 0.32 3.21
C GLN A 338 -11.82 -0.03 2.23
N PRO A 339 -10.56 0.31 2.55
CA PRO A 339 -9.41 -0.03 1.71
C PRO A 339 -9.19 -1.53 1.59
#